data_AF-A0A921NVH4-F1
#
_entry.id   AF-A0A921NVH4-F1
#
_cell.length_a   1.000
_cell.length_b   1.000
_cell.length_c   1.000
_cell.angle_alpha   90.00
_cell.angle_beta   90.00
_cell.angle_gamma   90.00
#
_symmetry.space_group_name_H-M   'P 1'
#
loop_
_entity.id
_entity.type
_entity.pdbx_description
1 polymer ?
#
loop_
_entity_poly.entity_id
_entity_poly.type
_entity_poly.pdbx_seq_one_letter_code
_entity_poly.pdbx_strand_id
1 'polypeptide(L)' 'MLTVAKDHRGCTVFDNGRALAVYPDEESALDLALLLADATRLRNHPVLVQVSRYGQPPRRLSC' A
#
# COMPACT_ATOMS: atom_id res chain seq x y z
N MET A 1 7.09 2.96 -5.04
CA MET A 1 6.93 2.49 -3.64
C MET A 1 5.46 2.58 -3.32
N LEU A 2 4.85 1.45 -2.99
CA LEU A 2 3.44 1.38 -2.63
C LEU A 2 3.30 1.48 -1.11
N THR A 3 2.36 2.30 -0.65
CA THR A 3 2.10 2.47 0.78
C THR A 3 0.61 2.37 1.05
N VAL A 4 0.22 1.48 1.95
CA VAL A 4 -1.12 1.45 2.53
C VAL A 4 -1.05 2.22 3.84
N ALA A 5 -1.63 3.41 3.87
CA ALA A 5 -1.73 4.21 5.09
C ALA A 5 -3.11 4.02 5.72
N LYS A 6 -3.14 3.54 6.96
CA LYS A 6 -4.35 3.34 7.75
C LYS A 6 -4.45 4.41 8.84
N ASP A 7 -5.57 5.11 8.85
CA ASP A 7 -5.93 6.08 9.88
C ASP A 7 -7.28 5.73 10.52
N HIS A 8 -7.92 6.70 11.18
CA HIS A 8 -9.23 6.53 11.82
C HIS A 8 -10.41 6.65 10.85
N ARG A 9 -10.16 7.07 9.60
CA ARG A 9 -11.17 7.29 8.55
C ARG A 9 -11.17 6.19 7.50
N GLY A 10 -10.08 5.43 7.39
CA GLY A 10 -9.98 4.28 6.50
C GLY A 10 -8.54 3.99 6.12
N CYS A 11 -8.37 3.44 4.92
CA CYS A 11 -7.09 3.05 4.35
C CYS A 11 -6.88 3.73 3.00
N THR A 12 -5.75 4.40 2.82
CA THR A 12 -5.39 5.04 1.55
C THR A 12 -4.18 4.33 0.94
N VAL A 13 -4.30 3.97 -0.34
CA VAL A 13 -3.19 3.41 -1.12
C VAL A 13 -2.48 4.56 -1.83
N PHE A 14 -1.17 4.64 -1.63
CA PHE A 14 -0.28 5.59 -2.29
C PHE A 14 0.70 4.87 -3.21
N ASP A 15 1.04 5.50 -4.33
CA ASP A 15 2.22 5.16 -5.12
C ASP A 15 3.17 6.36 -5.18
N ASN A 16 4.39 6.18 -4.66
CA ASN A 16 5.41 7.22 -4.58
C ASN A 16 4.89 8.52 -3.95
N GLY A 17 4.06 8.41 -2.90
CA GLY A 17 3.45 9.55 -2.21
C GLY A 17 2.21 10.13 -2.87
N ARG A 18 1.82 9.67 -4.06
CA ARG A 18 0.56 10.05 -4.71
C ARG A 18 -0.57 9.12 -4.26
N ALA A 19 -1.66 9.68 -3.74
CA ALA A 19 -2.85 8.90 -3.41
C ALA A 19 -3.49 8.33 -4.70
N LEU A 20 -3.79 7.03 -4.69
CA LEU A 20 -4.43 6.32 -5.78
C LEU A 20 -5.88 5.97 -5.48
N ALA A 21 -6.15 5.45 -4.29
CA ALA A 21 -7.47 4.97 -3.89
C ALA A 21 -7.65 5.00 -2.37
N VAL A 22 -8.91 5.07 -1.94
CA VAL A 22 -9.32 5.03 -0.52
C VAL A 22 -10.31 3.87 -0.33
N TYR A 23 -10.10 3.11 0.73
CA TYR A 23 -10.93 1.97 1.13
C TYR A 23 -11.37 2.11 2.60
N PRO A 24 -12.53 1.58 2.98
CA PRO A 24 -12.99 1.59 4.36
C PRO A 24 -12.19 0.62 5.26
N ASP A 25 -11.67 -0.47 4.69
CA ASP A 25 -10.94 -1.53 5.40
C ASP A 25 -9.51 -1.74 4.85
N GLU A 26 -8.67 -2.37 5.68
CA GLU A 26 -7.25 -2.61 5.38
C GLU A 26 -7.05 -3.75 4.38
N GLU A 27 -7.95 -4.74 4.37
CA GLU A 27 -7.87 -5.91 3.50
C GLU A 27 -8.01 -5.50 2.03
N SER A 28 -9.05 -4.74 1.69
CA SER A 28 -9.29 -4.25 0.34
C SER A 28 -8.15 -3.33 -0.16
N ALA A 29 -7.59 -2.51 0.73
CA ALA A 29 -6.46 -1.64 0.39
C ALA A 29 -5.17 -2.43 0.15
N LEU A 30 -4.95 -3.50 0.93
CA LEU A 30 -3.83 -4.41 0.76
C LEU A 30 -3.94 -5.20 -0.54
N ASP A 31 -5.13 -5.71 -0.88
CA ASP A 31 -5.36 -6.44 -2.12
C ASP A 31 -4.99 -5.59 -3.35
N LEU A 32 -5.42 -4.32 -3.38
CA LEU A 32 -5.00 -3.40 -4.44
C LEU A 32 -3.48 -3.19 -4.46
N ALA A 33 -2.86 -2.96 -3.30
CA ALA A 33 -1.43 -2.72 -3.21
C ALA A 33 -0.61 -3.94 -3.68
N LEU A 34 -1.04 -5.16 -3.36
CA LEU A 34 -0.41 -6.39 -3.81
C LEU A 34 -0.60 -6.60 -5.32
N LEU A 35 -1.81 -6.38 -5.85
CA LEU A 35 -2.07 -6.46 -7.28
C LEU A 35 -1.19 -5.48 -8.08
N LEU A 36 -1.05 -4.24 -7.60
CA LEU A 36 -0.18 -3.23 -8.22
C LEU A 36 1.30 -3.58 -8.10
N ALA A 37 1.70 -4.22 -6.98
CA ALA A 37 3.05 -4.72 -6.79
C ALA A 37 3.37 -5.79 -7.83
N ASP A 38 2.50 -6.78 -7.99
CA ASP A 38 2.68 -7.85 -8.98
C ASP A 38 2.71 -7.31 -10.40
N ALA A 39 1.81 -6.38 -10.76
CA ALA A 39 1.84 -5.71 -12.06
C ALA A 39 3.16 -4.94 -12.30
N THR A 40 3.75 -4.38 -11.24
CA THR A 40 5.03 -3.67 -11.33
C THR A 40 6.22 -4.61 -11.45
N ARG A 41 6.19 -5.76 -10.75
CA ARG A 41 7.18 -6.83 -10.89
C ARG A 41 7.19 -7.41 -12.29
N LEU A 42 6.02 -7.60 -12.90
CA LEU A 42 5.91 -8.07 -14.29
C LEU A 42 6.56 -7.10 -15.29
N ARG A 43 6.70 -5.82 -14.93
CA ARG A 43 7.46 -4.83 -15.69
C ARG A 43 8.97 -4.80 -15.35
N ASN A 44 9.47 -5.78 -14.59
CA ASN A 44 10.84 -5.86 -14.09
C ASN A 44 11.29 -4.65 -13.26
N HIS A 45 10.35 -4.00 -12.57
CA HIS A 45 10.66 -2.90 -11.66
C HIS A 45 10.59 -3.35 -10.20
N PRO A 46 11.57 -2.98 -9.36
CA PRO A 46 11.51 -3.26 -7.94
C PRO A 46 10.36 -2.47 -7.31
N VAL A 47 9.55 -3.16 -6.51
CA VAL A 47 8.43 -2.56 -5.79
C VAL A 47 8.52 -2.96 -4.32
N LEU A 48 8.25 -2.00 -3.45
CA LEU A 48 8.16 -2.20 -2.02
C LEU A 48 6.73 -1.85 -1.60
N VAL A 49 6.07 -2.75 -0.87
CA VAL A 49 4.79 -2.48 -0.22
C VAL A 49 5.05 -2.22 1.26
N GLN A 50 4.52 -1.11 1.77
CA GLN A 50 4.58 -0.75 3.19
C GLN A 50 3.19 -0.50 3.75
N VAL A 51 2.98 -0.90 4.99
CA VAL A 51 1.78 -0.57 5.77
C VAL A 51 2.19 0.45 6.82
N SER A 52 1.54 1.61 6.81
CA SER A 52 1.71 2.66 7.79
C SER A 52 0.43 2.78 8.61
N ARG A 53 0.53 2.72 9.93
CA ARG A 53 -0.59 2.91 10.85
C ARG A 53 -0.29 4.12 11.74
N TYR A 54 -1.31 4.92 12.05
CA TYR A 54 -1.13 6.08 12.94
C TYR A 54 -0.46 5.67 14.26
N GLY A 55 0.63 6.36 14.63
CA GLY A 55 1.39 6.10 15.85
C GLY A 55 2.30 4.88 15.81
N GLN A 56 2.41 4.17 14.68
CA GLN A 56 3.29 3.01 14.52
C GLN A 56 4.32 3.23 13.41
N PRO A 57 5.54 2.69 13.55
CA PRO A 57 6.51 2.72 12.46
C PRO A 57 5.98 1.94 11.24
N PRO A 58 6.25 2.39 10.01
CA PRO A 58 5.84 1.68 8.80
C PRO A 58 6.43 0.27 8.76
N ARG A 59 5.58 -0.73 8.51
CA ARG A 59 5.97 -2.12 8.37
C ARG A 59 6.11 -2.48 6.90
N ARG A 60 7.25 -3.06 6.51
CA ARG A 60 7.43 -3.62 5.16
C ARG A 60 6.71 -4.95 5.06
N LEU A 61 6.01 -5.17 3.95
CA LEU A 61 5.51 -6.47 3.58
C LEU A 61 6.54 -7.12 2.65
N SER A 62 7.12 -8.22 3.12
CA SER A 62 7.83 -9.15 2.25
C SER A 62 6.78 -9.84 1.39
N CYS A 63 6.62 -9.35 0.17
CA CYS A 63 5.76 -9.91 -0.86
C CYS A 63 6.63 -10.36 -2.03
#